data_AF-A0A1H5D6C2-F1
#
_entry.id   AF-A0A1H5D6C2-F1
#
_cell.length_a   1.000
_cell.length_b   1.000
_cell.length_c   1.000
_cell.angle_alpha   90.00
_cell.angle_beta   90.00
_cell.angle_gamma   90.00
#
_symmetry.space_group_name_H-M   'P 1'
#
loop_
_entity.id
_entity.type
_entity.pdbx_description
1 polymer ?
#
loop_
_entity_poly.entity_id
_entity_poly.type
_entity_poly.pdbx_seq_one_letter_code
_entity_poly.pdbx_strand_id
1 'polypeptide(L)'
;MTPAQWKRAQPISLRDALKLCQQHAKERFNFSIERIAALMGLDDHWTLYKWIANGRMPAVLIPAYEQACGINLVTRWLAGSGGKLLIDVPTGRTTSAHDIQTLQTTLHEAAGQLMGFYSDNAEASATLAAIQAGLEELAWHRGNVQQHAQPQLELGEKP
;
A
#
# COMPACT_ATOMS: atom_id res chain seq x y z
N MET A 1 17.12 -0.20 19.65
CA MET A 1 16.19 -0.86 18.71
C MET A 1 16.64 -0.53 17.30
N THR A 2 16.95 -1.54 16.50
CA THR A 2 17.27 -1.36 15.08
C THR A 2 16.05 -0.75 14.38
N PRO A 3 16.20 0.27 13.51
CA PRO A 3 15.07 0.85 12.80
C PRO A 3 14.33 -0.26 12.06
N ALA A 4 13.04 -0.42 12.34
CA ALA A 4 12.25 -1.41 11.63
C ALA A 4 12.26 -1.05 10.13
N GLN A 5 12.53 -2.03 9.27
CA GLN A 5 12.37 -1.87 7.82
C GLN A 5 10.89 -1.86 7.50
N TRP A 6 10.21 -0.72 7.73
CA TRP A 6 8.76 -0.57 7.59
C TRP A 6 8.21 -0.96 6.22
N LYS A 7 9.03 -0.85 5.16
CA LYS A 7 8.68 -1.35 3.81
C LYS A 7 8.44 -2.86 3.76
N ARG A 8 9.14 -3.63 4.61
CA ARG A 8 9.08 -5.10 4.67
C ARG A 8 8.28 -5.63 5.85
N ALA A 9 7.74 -4.74 6.70
CA ALA A 9 6.95 -5.16 7.84
C ALA A 9 5.68 -5.88 7.35
N GLN A 10 5.51 -7.12 7.80
CA GLN A 10 4.35 -7.96 7.50
C GLN A 10 3.67 -8.38 8.79
N PRO A 11 2.45 -7.90 9.06
CA PRO A 11 1.72 -8.26 10.27
C PRO A 11 1.22 -9.71 10.22
N ILE A 12 1.18 -10.37 11.38
CA ILE A 12 0.69 -11.77 11.49
C ILE A 12 -0.76 -11.87 11.97
N SER A 13 -1.34 -10.78 12.47
CA SER A 13 -2.74 -10.71 12.89
C SER A 13 -3.27 -9.28 12.80
N LEU A 14 -4.59 -9.09 12.86
CA LEU A 14 -5.20 -7.75 12.88
C LEU A 14 -4.70 -6.90 14.06
N ARG A 15 -4.55 -7.53 15.24
CA ARG A 15 -4.01 -6.87 16.43
C ARG A 15 -2.56 -6.44 16.22
N ASP A 16 -1.76 -7.29 15.59
CA ASP A 16 -0.36 -7.01 15.28
C ASP A 16 -0.24 -5.87 14.26
N ALA A 17 -1.07 -5.89 13.21
CA ALA A 17 -1.16 -4.81 12.23
C ALA A 17 -1.45 -3.45 12.89
N LEU A 18 -2.42 -3.41 13.80
CA LEU A 18 -2.74 -2.19 14.55
C LEU A 18 -1.54 -1.72 15.39
N LYS A 19 -0.87 -2.61 16.12
CA LYS A 19 0.30 -2.27 16.93
C LYS A 19 1.47 -1.77 16.09
N LEU A 20 1.73 -2.40 14.95
CA LEU A 20 2.81 -1.99 14.05
C LEU A 20 2.54 -0.61 13.43
N CYS A 21 1.29 -0.30 13.05
CA CYS A 21 0.90 1.06 12.64
C CYS A 21 1.18 2.08 13.75
N GLN A 22 0.82 1.77 15.00
CA GLN A 22 1.08 2.64 16.15
C GLN A 22 2.58 2.85 16.38
N GLN A 23 3.36 1.77 16.29
CA GLN A 23 4.81 1.84 16.45
C GLN A 23 5.46 2.66 15.33
N HIS A 24 5.01 2.51 14.08
CA HIS A 24 5.45 3.35 12.97
C HIS A 24 5.17 4.82 13.24
N ALA A 25 3.97 5.16 13.72
CA ALA A 25 3.60 6.53 14.06
C ALA A 25 4.51 7.12 15.14
N LYS A 26 4.87 6.31 16.14
CA LYS A 26 5.77 6.72 17.22
C LYS A 26 7.22 6.85 16.76
N GLU A 27 7.72 5.93 15.95
CA GLU A 27 9.12 5.99 15.46
C GLU A 27 9.32 7.09 14.42
N ARG A 28 8.34 7.31 13.52
CA ARG A 28 8.50 8.23 12.39
C ARG A 28 8.07 9.66 12.70
N PHE A 29 7.02 9.83 13.51
CA PHE A 29 6.42 11.14 13.80
C PHE A 29 6.43 11.48 15.30
N ASN A 30 6.88 10.58 16.16
CA ASN A 30 6.83 10.73 17.62
C ASN A 30 5.41 10.98 18.15
N PHE A 31 4.38 10.43 17.48
CA PHE A 31 3.00 10.57 17.91
C PHE A 31 2.68 9.67 19.09
N SER A 32 1.98 10.23 20.07
CA SER A 32 1.36 9.48 21.16
C SER A 32 -0.01 8.92 20.73
N ILE A 33 -0.60 8.03 21.54
CA ILE A 33 -1.93 7.48 21.25
C ILE A 33 -2.98 8.59 21.23
N GLU A 34 -2.86 9.55 22.14
CA GLU A 34 -3.72 10.72 22.23
C GLU A 34 -3.64 11.56 20.96
N ARG A 35 -2.44 11.75 20.41
CA ARG A 35 -2.26 12.47 19.15
C ARG A 35 -2.90 11.74 17.98
N ILE A 36 -2.75 10.42 17.90
CA ILE A 36 -3.37 9.60 16.86
C ILE A 36 -4.90 9.66 16.99
N ALA A 37 -5.44 9.51 18.19
CA ALA A 37 -6.88 9.60 18.45
C ALA A 37 -7.45 10.96 18.05
N ALA A 38 -6.74 12.06 18.35
CA ALA A 38 -7.12 13.40 17.93
C ALA A 38 -7.13 13.56 16.39
N LEU A 39 -6.12 13.01 15.69
CA LEU A 39 -6.07 13.01 14.22
C LEU A 39 -7.21 12.20 13.59
N MET A 40 -7.66 11.15 14.27
CA MET A 40 -8.82 10.35 13.87
C MET A 40 -10.16 11.03 14.21
N GLY A 41 -10.16 12.15 14.95
CA GLY A 41 -11.38 12.81 15.41
C GLY A 41 -12.13 12.04 16.49
N LEU A 42 -11.44 11.26 17.31
CA LEU A 42 -12.05 10.53 18.43
C LEU A 42 -12.16 11.42 19.67
N ASP A 43 -13.29 11.35 20.35
CA ASP A 43 -13.52 12.07 21.61
C ASP A 43 -12.64 11.54 22.76
N ASP A 44 -12.32 10.24 22.74
CA ASP A 44 -11.54 9.58 23.81
C ASP A 44 -10.49 8.59 23.27
N HIS A 45 -9.22 8.85 23.61
CA HIS A 45 -8.06 8.03 23.27
C HIS A 45 -8.08 6.62 23.90
N TRP A 46 -8.77 6.41 25.03
CA TRP A 46 -8.90 5.07 25.63
C TRP A 46 -9.62 4.09 24.71
N THR A 47 -10.53 4.60 23.89
CA THR A 47 -11.24 3.81 22.89
C THR A 47 -10.26 3.23 21.86
N LEU A 48 -9.34 4.06 21.36
CA LEU A 48 -8.28 3.62 20.45
C LEU A 48 -7.36 2.58 21.12
N TYR A 49 -6.98 2.81 22.38
CA TYR A 49 -6.18 1.85 23.14
C TYR A 49 -6.85 0.47 23.21
N LYS A 50 -8.15 0.43 23.52
CA LYS A 50 -8.93 -0.82 23.57
C LYS A 50 -8.99 -1.52 22.21
N TRP A 51 -9.21 -0.78 21.13
CA TRP A 51 -9.23 -1.33 19.78
C TRP A 51 -7.90 -1.94 19.36
N ILE A 52 -6.78 -1.26 19.62
CA ILE A 52 -5.44 -1.79 19.36
C ILE A 52 -5.18 -3.03 20.22
N ALA A 53 -5.64 -3.02 21.48
CA ALA A 53 -5.44 -4.14 22.40
C ALA A 53 -6.20 -5.41 21.98
N ASN A 54 -7.41 -5.30 21.44
CA ASN A 54 -8.26 -6.45 21.12
C ASN A 54 -8.41 -6.75 19.61
N GLY A 55 -7.91 -5.88 18.72
CA GLY A 55 -8.03 -6.05 17.27
C GLY A 55 -9.41 -5.73 16.71
N ARG A 56 -10.30 -5.07 17.46
CA ARG A 56 -11.71 -4.84 17.09
C ARG A 56 -11.99 -3.38 16.74
N MET A 57 -11.11 -2.76 15.97
CA MET A 57 -11.35 -1.42 15.43
C MET A 57 -12.53 -1.48 14.45
N PRO A 58 -13.50 -0.54 14.52
CA PRO A 58 -14.54 -0.43 13.50
C PRO A 58 -13.92 -0.22 12.12
N ALA A 59 -14.37 -1.00 11.12
CA ALA A 59 -13.77 -0.98 9.78
C ALA A 59 -13.75 0.41 9.12
N VAL A 60 -14.79 1.22 9.38
CA VAL A 60 -14.90 2.60 8.89
C VAL A 60 -13.78 3.53 9.38
N LEU A 61 -13.11 3.19 10.49
CA LEU A 61 -12.04 3.99 11.08
C LEU A 61 -10.64 3.53 10.67
N ILE A 62 -10.51 2.38 10.00
CA ILE A 62 -9.22 1.86 9.54
C ILE A 62 -8.51 2.88 8.62
N PRO A 63 -9.17 3.50 7.61
CA PRO A 63 -8.49 4.48 6.76
C PRO A 63 -7.95 5.68 7.54
N ALA A 64 -8.75 6.24 8.46
CA ALA A 64 -8.33 7.37 9.28
C ALA A 64 -7.16 7.01 10.21
N TYR A 65 -7.19 5.81 10.79
CA TYR A 65 -6.10 5.29 11.62
C TYR A 65 -4.81 5.11 10.83
N GLU A 66 -4.86 4.44 9.68
CA GLU A 66 -3.70 4.20 8.83
C GLU A 66 -3.11 5.50 8.26
N GLN A 67 -3.95 6.48 7.93
CA GLN A 67 -3.53 7.83 7.56
C GLN A 67 -2.82 8.55 8.70
N ALA A 68 -3.40 8.54 9.91
CA ALA A 68 -2.78 9.14 11.10
C ALA A 68 -1.45 8.46 11.47
N CYS A 69 -1.34 7.15 11.24
CA CYS A 69 -0.12 6.39 11.44
C CYS A 69 0.88 6.50 10.29
N GLY A 70 0.46 6.96 9.10
CA GLY A 70 1.28 7.08 7.90
C GLY A 70 1.69 5.73 7.27
N ILE A 71 0.97 4.64 7.54
CA ILE A 71 1.24 3.31 6.95
C ILE A 71 -0.02 2.43 6.94
N ASN A 72 -0.20 1.63 5.88
CA ASN A 72 -1.40 0.84 5.61
C ASN A 72 -1.29 -0.66 5.96
N LEU A 73 -0.73 -1.00 7.13
CA LEU A 73 -0.50 -2.40 7.51
C LEU A 73 -1.78 -3.18 7.82
N VAL A 74 -2.84 -2.53 8.29
CA VAL A 74 -4.14 -3.19 8.56
C VAL A 74 -4.78 -3.61 7.23
N THR A 75 -4.80 -2.72 6.25
CA THR A 75 -5.29 -2.98 4.89
C THR A 75 -4.46 -4.08 4.22
N ARG A 76 -3.13 -4.04 4.35
CA ARG A 76 -2.23 -5.11 3.86
C ARG A 76 -2.56 -6.47 4.48
N TRP A 77 -2.79 -6.52 5.80
CA TRP A 77 -3.15 -7.76 6.48
C TRP A 77 -4.52 -8.30 6.01
N LEU A 78 -5.53 -7.43 5.91
CA LEU A 78 -6.87 -7.81 5.44
C LEU A 78 -6.83 -8.36 4.01
N ALA A 79 -6.07 -7.72 3.12
CA ALA A 79 -5.89 -8.20 1.76
C ALA A 79 -5.13 -9.54 1.73
N GLY A 80 -3.98 -9.62 2.40
CA GLY A 80 -3.15 -10.83 2.43
C GLY A 80 -3.86 -12.04 3.04
N SER A 81 -4.59 -11.84 4.14
CA SER A 81 -5.41 -12.90 4.75
C SER A 81 -6.56 -13.38 3.87
N GLY A 82 -7.07 -12.53 2.97
CA GLY A 82 -8.05 -12.88 1.95
C GLY A 82 -7.46 -13.43 0.65
N GLY A 83 -6.15 -13.70 0.59
CA GLY A 83 -5.46 -14.13 -0.63
C GLY A 83 -5.50 -13.08 -1.75
N LYS A 84 -5.61 -11.80 -1.39
CA LYS A 84 -5.61 -10.67 -2.32
C LYS A 84 -4.26 -10.00 -2.36
N LEU A 85 -3.89 -9.53 -3.54
CA LEU A 85 -2.71 -8.71 -3.77
C LEU A 85 -3.09 -7.22 -3.70
N LEU A 86 -2.29 -6.42 -3.00
CA LEU A 86 -2.37 -4.96 -3.05
C LEU A 86 -1.26 -4.43 -3.95
N ILE A 87 -1.63 -3.47 -4.79
CA ILE A 87 -0.71 -2.74 -5.64
C ILE A 87 -0.92 -1.27 -5.29
N ASP A 88 0.15 -0.61 -4.85
CA ASP A 88 0.10 0.83 -4.60
C ASP A 88 -0.15 1.53 -5.93
N VAL A 89 -1.26 2.24 -6.05
CA VAL A 89 -1.58 3.00 -7.25
C VAL A 89 -0.84 4.33 -7.16
N PRO A 90 0.13 4.59 -8.05
CA PRO A 90 0.86 5.84 -8.09
C PRO A 90 -0.07 6.99 -8.48
N THR A 91 0.16 8.17 -7.87
CA THR A 91 -0.54 9.40 -8.23
C THR A 91 0.03 9.94 -9.54
N GLY A 92 -0.85 10.22 -10.49
CA GLY A 92 -0.50 10.39 -11.89
C GLY A 92 0.53 11.47 -12.22
N ARG A 93 1.22 11.22 -13.33
CA ARG A 93 2.08 12.17 -14.06
C ARG A 93 1.62 12.18 -15.51
N THR A 94 1.96 13.22 -16.26
CA THR A 94 1.71 13.28 -17.70
C THR A 94 2.35 12.07 -18.38
N THR A 95 1.51 11.24 -19.01
CA THR A 95 1.92 10.05 -19.75
C THR A 95 2.63 10.48 -21.03
N SER A 96 3.78 9.87 -21.32
CA SER A 96 4.58 10.10 -22.52
C SER A 96 4.54 8.88 -23.45
N ALA A 97 4.96 9.08 -24.71
CA ALA A 97 5.13 7.96 -25.65
C ALA A 97 6.17 6.93 -25.15
N HIS A 98 7.13 7.36 -24.34
CA HIS A 98 8.12 6.48 -23.71
C HIS A 98 7.47 5.53 -22.69
N ASP A 99 6.51 6.02 -21.90
CA ASP A 99 5.84 5.20 -20.88
C ASP A 99 5.03 4.06 -21.52
N ILE A 100 4.42 4.29 -22.68
CA ILE A 100 3.71 3.25 -23.43
C ILE A 100 4.67 2.19 -23.99
N GLN A 101 5.88 2.58 -24.40
CA GLN A 101 6.91 1.62 -24.83
C GLN A 101 7.43 0.79 -23.65
N THR A 102 7.61 1.41 -22.48
CA THR A 102 7.95 0.71 -21.24
C THR A 102 6.87 -0.31 -20.88
N LEU A 103 5.59 0.10 -20.89
CA LEU A 103 4.47 -0.81 -20.66
C LEU A 103 4.49 -2.02 -21.62
N GLN A 104 4.67 -1.78 -22.91
CA GLN A 104 4.74 -2.86 -23.91
C GLN A 104 5.89 -3.83 -23.61
N THR A 105 7.06 -3.30 -23.27
CA THR A 105 8.25 -4.10 -22.94
C THR A 105 7.99 -4.97 -21.72
N THR A 106 7.51 -4.38 -20.62
CA THR A 106 7.22 -5.08 -19.37
C THR A 106 6.15 -6.16 -19.54
N LEU A 107 5.08 -5.88 -20.30
CA LEU A 107 4.02 -6.87 -20.54
C LEU A 107 4.50 -8.01 -21.45
N HIS A 108 5.35 -7.72 -22.44
CA HIS A 108 5.92 -8.76 -23.30
C HIS A 108 6.88 -9.66 -22.52
N GLU A 109 7.70 -9.08 -21.63
CA GLU A 109 8.57 -9.85 -20.73
C GLU A 109 7.75 -10.75 -19.79
N ALA A 110 6.69 -10.22 -19.17
CA ALA A 110 5.80 -11.01 -18.31
C ALA A 110 5.16 -12.19 -19.07
N ALA A 111 4.68 -11.95 -20.29
CA ALA A 111 4.14 -13.01 -21.15
C ALA A 111 5.21 -14.04 -21.53
N GLY A 112 6.41 -13.59 -21.88
CA GLY A 112 7.56 -14.45 -22.20
C GLY A 112 7.99 -15.33 -21.03
N GLN A 113 8.08 -14.77 -19.82
CA GLN A 113 8.39 -15.52 -18.60
C GLN A 113 7.29 -16.54 -18.27
N LEU A 114 6.02 -16.18 -18.43
CA LEU A 114 4.90 -17.12 -18.28
C LEU A 114 4.99 -18.29 -19.26
N MET A 115 5.24 -18.01 -20.55
CA MET A 115 5.44 -19.05 -21.56
C MET A 115 6.64 -19.94 -21.21
N GLY A 116 7.75 -19.32 -20.80
CA GLY A 116 8.96 -20.02 -20.35
C GLY A 116 8.68 -20.94 -19.16
N PHE A 117 8.00 -20.43 -18.13
CA PHE A 117 7.67 -21.18 -16.92
C PHE A 117 6.80 -22.41 -17.21
N TYR A 118 5.75 -22.26 -18.02
CA TYR A 118 4.88 -23.39 -18.40
C TYR A 118 5.54 -24.37 -19.38
N SER A 119 6.69 -24.01 -19.95
CA SER A 119 7.55 -24.89 -20.75
C SER A 119 8.74 -25.45 -19.96
N ASP A 120 8.76 -25.32 -18.63
CA ASP A 120 9.84 -25.71 -17.72
C ASP A 120 11.21 -25.02 -18.01
N ASN A 121 11.18 -23.86 -18.65
CA ASN A 121 12.36 -23.08 -19.08
C ASN A 121 12.58 -21.79 -18.27
N ALA A 122 11.78 -21.52 -17.24
CA ALA A 122 11.93 -20.34 -16.39
C ALA A 122 11.68 -20.67 -14.91
N GLU A 123 12.28 -19.89 -14.01
CA GLU A 123 12.10 -20.06 -12.57
C GLU A 123 10.79 -19.41 -12.09
N ALA A 124 10.14 -20.03 -11.10
CA ALA A 124 8.92 -19.49 -10.49
C ALA A 124 9.12 -18.09 -9.91
N SER A 125 10.25 -17.83 -9.25
CA SER A 125 10.53 -16.54 -8.61
C SER A 125 10.68 -15.41 -9.65
N ALA A 126 11.42 -15.65 -10.72
CA ALA A 126 11.59 -14.72 -11.84
C ALA A 126 10.27 -14.45 -12.57
N THR A 127 9.46 -15.50 -12.77
CA THR A 127 8.14 -15.39 -13.40
C THR A 127 7.18 -14.56 -12.56
N LEU A 128 7.12 -14.81 -11.24
CA LEU A 128 6.29 -14.03 -10.33
C LEU A 128 6.72 -12.56 -10.28
N ALA A 129 8.03 -12.28 -10.31
CA ALA A 129 8.53 -10.91 -10.35
C ALA A 129 8.12 -10.17 -11.63
N ALA A 130 8.19 -10.83 -12.79
CA ALA A 130 7.78 -10.23 -14.07
C ALA A 130 6.26 -9.99 -14.12
N ILE A 131 5.44 -10.92 -13.59
CA ILE A 131 3.99 -10.73 -13.46
C ILE A 131 3.68 -9.54 -12.55
N GLN A 132 4.36 -9.45 -11.40
CA GLN A 132 4.17 -8.36 -10.45
C GLN A 132 4.48 -7.00 -11.09
N ALA A 133 5.59 -6.89 -11.82
CA ALA A 133 5.96 -5.68 -12.55
C ALA A 133 4.90 -5.29 -13.59
N GLY A 134 4.38 -6.27 -14.36
CA GLY A 134 3.31 -6.01 -15.33
C GLY A 134 2.01 -5.55 -14.68
N LEU A 135 1.63 -6.11 -13.53
CA LEU A 135 0.45 -5.69 -12.78
C LEU A 135 0.61 -4.28 -12.19
N GLU A 136 1.80 -3.93 -11.70
CA GLU A 136 2.15 -2.60 -11.19
C GLU A 136 2.06 -1.53 -12.29
N GLU A 137 2.62 -1.80 -13.48
CA GLU A 137 2.54 -0.90 -14.64
C GLU A 137 1.10 -0.68 -15.10
N LEU A 138 0.31 -1.75 -15.22
CA LEU A 138 -1.11 -1.64 -15.55
C LEU A 138 -1.89 -0.87 -14.48
N ALA A 139 -1.56 -1.01 -13.20
CA ALA A 139 -2.17 -0.26 -12.13
C ALA A 139 -1.83 1.24 -12.21
N TRP A 140 -0.60 1.62 -12.56
CA TRP A 140 -0.19 3.01 -12.83
C TRP A 140 -1.02 3.62 -13.97
N HIS A 141 -1.09 2.94 -15.12
CA HIS A 141 -1.87 3.41 -16.26
C HIS A 141 -3.37 3.50 -15.95
N ARG A 142 -3.93 2.54 -15.20
CA ARG A 142 -5.32 2.63 -14.73
C ARG A 142 -5.54 3.87 -13.87
N GLY A 143 -4.62 4.19 -12.96
CA GLY A 143 -4.66 5.40 -12.15
C GLY A 143 -4.70 6.67 -13.01
N ASN A 144 -3.82 6.77 -14.01
CA ASN A 144 -3.79 7.90 -14.95
C ASN A 144 -5.10 8.05 -15.74
N VAL A 145 -5.67 6.95 -16.24
CA VAL A 145 -6.97 6.98 -16.95
C VAL A 145 -8.10 7.44 -16.02
N GLN A 146 -8.11 6.98 -14.77
CA GLN A 146 -9.09 7.43 -13.78
C GLN A 146 -8.95 8.92 -13.44
N GLN A 147 -7.72 9.43 -13.35
CA GLN A 147 -7.46 10.85 -13.12
C GLN A 147 -7.84 11.73 -14.31
N HIS A 148 -7.75 11.24 -15.55
CA HIS A 148 -8.28 11.98 -16.70
C HIS A 148 -9.80 12.22 -16.57
N ALA A 149 -10.53 11.31 -15.91
CA ALA A 149 -11.96 11.49 -15.62
C ALA A 149 -12.25 12.45 -14.45
N GLN A 150 -11.28 12.69 -13.58
CA GLN A 150 -11.35 13.64 -12.44
C GLN A 150 -10.00 14.34 -12.26
N PRO A 151 -9.67 15.34 -13.11
CA PRO A 151 -8.38 16.01 -13.05
C PRO A 151 -8.20 16.62 -11.67
N GLN A 152 -7.14 16.21 -10.97
CA GLN A 152 -6.78 16.77 -9.68
C GLN A 152 -6.38 18.23 -9.91
N LEU A 153 -6.94 19.14 -9.12
CA LEU A 153 -6.52 20.53 -9.11
C LEU A 153 -5.02 20.54 -8.74
N GLU A 154 -4.18 20.98 -9.66
CA GLU A 154 -2.79 21.36 -9.42
C GLU A 154 -2.78 22.51 -8.40
N LEU A 155 -2.91 22.18 -7.11
CA LEU A 155 -2.69 23.11 -6.02
C LEU A 155 -1.17 23.30 -5.96
N GLY A 156 -0.70 24.27 -6.75
CA GLY A 156 0.70 24.50 -7.04
C GLY A 156 1.62 24.37 -5.83
N GLU A 157 2.79 23.78 -6.07
CA GLU A 157 3.94 23.82 -5.16
C GLU A 157 4.07 25.24 -4.60
N LYS A 158 3.77 25.39 -3.31
CA LYS A 158 4.15 26.61 -2.61
C LYS A 158 5.69 26.60 -2.46
N PRO A 159 6.33 27.77 -2.61
CA PRO A 159 7.78 27.92 -2.63
C PRO A 159 8.46 27.51 -1.31
#